data_AF-A0A9E4GVK5-F1
#
_entry.id   AF-A0A9E4GVK5-F1
#
_cell.length_a   1.000
_cell.length_b   1.000
_cell.length_c   1.000
_cell.angle_alpha   90.00
_cell.angle_beta   90.00
_cell.angle_gamma   90.00
#
_symmetry.space_group_name_H-M   'P 1'
#
loop_
_entity.id
_entity.type
_entity.pdbx_description
1 polymer ?
#
loop_
_entity_poly.entity_id
_entity_poly.type
_entity_poly.pdbx_seq_one_letter_code
_entity_poly.pdbx_strand_id
1 'polypeptide(L)'
;MEVYLSLSYWLFQFEAWIILGIVLIIVDIWVGFGMIILPVGVAALLLAALLFGESRQLFGEMDLFPSWRVVLIWFAGLSILSVGLIRVVFQHSRKNRTDINKY
;
A
#
# COMPACT_ATOMS: atom_id res chain seq x y z
N MET A 1 -25.16 -5.29 -16.28
CA MET A 1 -24.10 -4.31 -16.61
C MET A 1 -23.80 -3.33 -15.47
N GLU A 2 -24.67 -3.13 -14.48
CA GLU A 2 -24.44 -2.14 -13.41
C GLU A 2 -23.43 -2.55 -12.31
N VAL A 3 -23.12 -3.85 -12.19
CA VAL A 3 -22.21 -4.35 -11.14
C VAL A 3 -20.79 -3.76 -11.28
N TYR A 4 -20.32 -3.54 -12.51
CA TYR A 4 -19.00 -2.94 -12.81
C TYR A 4 -18.91 -1.44 -12.44
N LEU A 5 -20.05 -0.76 -12.30
CA LEU A 5 -20.12 0.64 -11.89
C LEU A 5 -20.15 0.80 -10.36
N SER A 6 -20.32 -0.30 -9.62
CA SER A 6 -20.29 -0.24 -8.16
C SER A 6 -18.85 -0.01 -7.68
N LEU A 7 -18.64 1.00 -6.84
CA LEU A 7 -17.34 1.27 -6.21
C LEU A 7 -16.79 0.03 -5.47
N SER A 8 -17.70 -0.77 -4.91
CA SER A 8 -17.37 -2.04 -4.24
C SER A 8 -16.68 -3.03 -5.16
N TYR A 9 -17.03 -3.10 -6.45
CA TYR A 9 -16.40 -4.01 -7.39
C TYR A 9 -14.90 -3.73 -7.55
N TRP A 10 -14.54 -2.45 -7.70
CA TRP A 10 -13.16 -2.01 -7.87
C TRP A 10 -12.28 -2.28 -6.65
N LEU A 11 -12.86 -2.29 -5.44
CA LEU A 11 -12.14 -2.61 -4.21
C LEU A 11 -11.63 -4.06 -4.16
N PHE A 12 -12.24 -4.98 -4.92
CA PHE A 12 -11.81 -6.38 -4.98
C PHE A 12 -10.86 -6.68 -6.16
N GLN A 13 -10.61 -5.72 -7.06
CA GLN A 13 -9.69 -5.90 -8.18
C GLN A 13 -8.27 -5.50 -7.75
N PHE A 14 -7.34 -6.45 -7.69
CA PHE A 14 -5.97 -6.17 -7.26
C PHE A 14 -5.26 -5.20 -8.21
N GLU A 15 -5.59 -5.22 -9.50
CA GLU A 15 -5.06 -4.31 -10.51
C GLU A 15 -5.40 -2.84 -10.21
N ALA A 16 -6.60 -2.57 -9.68
CA ALA A 16 -7.01 -1.23 -9.29
C ALA A 16 -6.11 -0.69 -8.16
N TRP A 17 -5.77 -1.54 -7.20
CA TRP A 17 -4.87 -1.20 -6.10
C TRP A 17 -3.41 -1.05 -6.55
N ILE A 18 -2.95 -1.83 -7.52
CA ILE A 18 -1.62 -1.65 -8.13
C ILE A 18 -1.54 -0.27 -8.78
N ILE A 19 -2.51 0.06 -9.63
CA ILE A 19 -2.56 1.35 -10.33
C ILE A 19 -2.59 2.50 -9.31
N LEU A 20 -3.49 2.41 -8.32
CA LEU A 20 -3.59 3.41 -7.25
C LEU A 20 -2.26 3.57 -6.50
N GLY A 21 -1.64 2.48 -6.08
CA GLY A 21 -0.37 2.49 -5.36
C GLY A 21 0.75 3.16 -6.16
N ILE A 22 0.91 2.80 -7.43
CA ILE A 22 1.90 3.40 -8.33
C ILE A 22 1.64 4.90 -8.51
N VAL A 23 0.39 5.30 -8.78
CA VAL A 23 0.02 6.71 -8.94
C VAL A 23 0.33 7.52 -7.68
N LEU A 24 -0.03 7.02 -6.49
CA LEU A 24 0.24 7.69 -5.23
C LEU A 24 1.74 7.85 -4.95
N ILE A 25 2.54 6.83 -5.23
CA ILE A 25 4.00 6.89 -5.08
C ILE A 25 4.60 7.92 -6.04
N ILE A 26 4.19 7.91 -7.32
CA ILE A 26 4.65 8.89 -8.30
C ILE A 26 4.28 10.30 -7.84
N VAL A 27 3.03 10.54 -7.45
CA VAL A 27 2.56 11.85 -6.98
C VAL A 27 3.38 12.34 -5.79
N ASP A 28 3.66 11.49 -4.80
CA ASP A 28 4.46 11.89 -3.63
C ASP A 28 5.88 12.31 -4.01
N ILE A 29 6.53 11.53 -4.88
CA ILE A 29 7.91 11.78 -5.34
C ILE A 29 8.01 13.08 -6.15
N TRP A 30 7.05 13.33 -7.05
CA TRP A 30 7.10 14.45 -7.99
C TRP A 30 6.61 15.77 -7.38
N VAL A 31 5.55 15.73 -6.57
CA VAL A 31 5.00 16.94 -5.93
C VAL A 31 5.78 17.30 -4.66
N GLY A 32 6.53 16.35 -4.10
CA GLY A 32 7.40 16.60 -2.95
C GLY A 32 6.61 16.72 -1.64
N PHE A 33 5.58 15.90 -1.45
CA PHE A 33 4.76 15.86 -0.23
C PHE A 33 5.50 15.36 1.03
N GLY A 34 6.82 15.21 0.98
CA GLY A 34 7.64 14.85 2.13
C GLY A 34 7.39 13.43 2.65
N MET A 35 7.03 12.48 1.77
CA MET A 35 6.74 11.08 2.13
C MET A 35 5.45 10.91 2.96
N ILE A 36 4.50 11.84 2.88
CA ILE A 36 3.20 11.72 3.57
C ILE A 36 2.27 10.73 2.84
N ILE A 37 2.26 10.76 1.51
CA ILE A 37 1.39 9.93 0.67
C ILE A 37 2.06 8.58 0.37
N LEU A 38 3.39 8.53 0.39
CA LEU A 38 4.18 7.33 0.13
C LEU A 38 3.72 6.08 0.95
N PRO A 39 3.46 6.15 2.28
CA PRO A 39 2.95 5.01 3.06
C PRO A 39 1.60 4.49 2.56
N VAL A 40 0.73 5.39 2.10
CA VAL A 40 -0.59 5.04 1.55
C VAL A 40 -0.42 4.31 0.21
N GLY A 41 0.50 4.77 -0.64
CA GLY A 41 0.84 4.10 -1.88
C GLY A 41 1.44 2.70 -1.66
N VAL A 42 2.36 2.55 -0.70
CA VAL A 42 2.93 1.25 -0.32
C VAL A 42 1.86 0.32 0.23
N ALA A 43 0.97 0.81 1.09
CA ALA A 43 -0.14 0.03 1.61
C ALA A 43 -1.10 -0.47 0.52
N ALA A 44 -1.35 0.34 -0.52
CA ALA A 44 -2.15 -0.06 -1.66
C ALA A 44 -1.49 -1.22 -2.42
N LEU A 45 -0.17 -1.19 -2.61
CA LEU A 45 0.57 -2.31 -3.23
C LEU A 45 0.56 -3.58 -2.37
N LEU A 46 0.70 -3.44 -1.04
CA LEU A 46 0.60 -4.58 -0.12
C LEU A 46 -0.79 -5.21 -0.13
N LEU A 47 -1.85 -4.38 -0.14
CA LEU A 47 -3.21 -4.87 -0.24
C LEU A 47 -3.46 -5.55 -1.59
N ALA A 48 -2.93 -5.01 -2.69
CA ALA A 48 -3.00 -5.66 -4.00
C ALA A 48 -2.34 -7.06 -3.97
N ALA A 49 -1.20 -7.20 -3.29
CA ALA A 49 -0.55 -8.50 -3.13
C ALA A 49 -1.39 -9.50 -2.33
N LEU A 50 -2.08 -9.05 -1.28
CA LEU A 50 -3.01 -9.88 -0.51
C LEU A 50 -4.22 -10.32 -1.33
N LEU A 51 -4.86 -9.39 -2.06
CA LEU A 51 -5.98 -9.69 -2.95
C LEU A 51 -5.57 -10.65 -4.08
N PHE A 52 -4.38 -10.45 -4.66
CA PHE A 52 -3.83 -11.39 -5.63
C PHE A 52 -3.63 -12.78 -5.01
N GLY A 53 -3.10 -12.85 -3.79
CA GLY A 53 -2.93 -14.11 -3.07
C GLY A 53 -4.26 -14.83 -2.79
N GLU A 54 -5.29 -14.09 -2.40
CA GLU A 54 -6.63 -14.64 -2.21
C GLU A 54 -7.24 -15.14 -3.52
N SER A 55 -7.08 -14.40 -4.63
CA SER A 55 -7.53 -14.85 -5.96
C SER A 55 -6.86 -16.15 -6.43
N ARG A 56 -5.69 -16.48 -5.86
CA ARG A 56 -4.93 -17.70 -6.10
C ARG A 56 -5.12 -18.76 -5.01
N GLN A 57 -6.03 -18.53 -4.07
CA GLN A 57 -6.31 -19.41 -2.92
C GLN A 57 -5.05 -19.71 -2.08
N LEU A 58 -4.10 -18.78 -2.00
CA LEU A 58 -2.86 -18.97 -1.24
C LEU A 58 -3.09 -19.15 0.26
N PHE A 59 -4.26 -18.72 0.75
CA PHE A 59 -4.65 -18.77 2.16
C PHE A 59 -5.57 -19.96 2.49
N GLY A 60 -5.74 -20.90 1.55
CA GLY A 60 -6.58 -22.08 1.73
C GLY A 60 -8.07 -21.73 1.81
N GLU A 61 -8.76 -22.27 2.81
CA GLU A 61 -10.21 -22.07 3.03
C GLU A 61 -10.52 -20.77 3.81
N MET A 62 -9.51 -20.00 4.20
CA MET A 62 -9.72 -18.73 4.89
C MET A 62 -10.14 -17.64 3.90
N ASP A 63 -11.36 -17.15 4.07
CA ASP A 63 -11.87 -15.94 3.41
C ASP A 63 -11.33 -14.70 4.15
N LEU A 64 -10.29 -14.07 3.59
CA LEU A 64 -9.62 -12.91 4.19
C LEU A 64 -10.41 -11.63 3.98
N PHE A 65 -11.14 -11.55 2.86
CA PHE A 65 -11.86 -10.36 2.45
C PHE A 65 -13.36 -10.65 2.23
N PRO A 66 -14.10 -11.03 3.29
CA PRO A 66 -15.52 -11.38 3.18
C PRO A 66 -16.41 -10.19 2.82
N SER A 67 -15.91 -8.95 2.92
CA SER A 67 -16.64 -7.75 2.52
C SER A 67 -15.70 -6.58 2.19
N TRP A 68 -16.20 -5.62 1.40
CA TRP A 68 -15.47 -4.41 1.05
C TRP A 68 -15.03 -3.59 2.27
N ARG A 69 -15.77 -3.68 3.39
CA ARG A 69 -15.42 -3.02 4.66
C ARG A 69 -14.13 -3.60 5.21
N VAL A 70 -13.96 -4.92 5.14
CA VAL A 70 -12.76 -5.61 5.62
C VAL A 70 -11.55 -5.25 4.75
N VAL A 71 -11.73 -5.13 3.43
CA VAL A 71 -10.68 -4.60 2.52
C VAL A 71 -10.19 -3.22 2.97
N LEU A 72 -11.11 -2.30 3.29
CA LEU A 72 -10.74 -0.96 3.77
C LEU A 72 -10.08 -0.96 5.15
N ILE A 73 -10.50 -1.86 6.06
CA ILE A 73 -9.86 -2.02 7.37
C ILE A 73 -8.42 -2.53 7.20
N TRP A 74 -8.20 -3.52 6.34
CA TRP A 74 -6.86 -3.99 5.97
C TRP A 74 -6.03 -2.86 5.37
N PHE A 75 -6.59 -2.09 4.43
CA PHE A 75 -5.91 -0.94 3.84
C PHE A 75 -5.47 0.08 4.89
N ALA A 76 -6.35 0.43 5.84
CA ALA A 76 -6.04 1.36 6.92
C ALA A 76 -4.93 0.82 7.84
N GLY A 77 -5.01 -0.45 8.22
CA GLY A 77 -3.97 -1.12 9.02
C GLY A 77 -2.62 -1.15 8.30
N LEU A 78 -2.61 -1.54 7.02
CA LEU A 78 -1.41 -1.57 6.18
C LEU A 78 -0.82 -0.18 5.97
N SER A 79 -1.65 0.87 5.91
CA SER A 79 -1.18 2.26 5.82
C SER A 79 -0.37 2.67 7.05
N ILE A 80 -0.87 2.33 8.24
CA ILE A 80 -0.15 2.58 9.50
C ILE A 80 1.15 1.75 9.55
N LEU A 81 1.09 0.47 9.19
CA LEU A 81 2.27 -0.41 9.15
C LEU A 81 3.33 0.09 8.15
N SER A 82 2.89 0.63 7.01
CA SER A 82 3.79 1.14 5.96
C SER A 82 4.59 2.35 6.42
N VAL A 83 4.08 3.17 7.35
CA VAL A 83 4.86 4.24 7.98
C VAL A 83 6.09 3.67 8.70
N GLY A 84 5.91 2.58 9.44
CA GLY A 84 7.00 1.86 10.11
C GLY A 84 8.01 1.28 9.13
N LEU A 85 7.53 0.61 8.08
CA LEU A 85 8.37 0.01 7.05
C LEU A 85 9.23 1.05 6.33
N ILE A 86 8.62 2.17 5.90
CA ILE A 86 9.32 3.29 5.28
C ILE A 86 10.35 3.86 6.24
N ARG A 87 9.97 4.09 7.51
CA ARG A 87 10.91 4.61 8.52
C ARG A 87 12.14 3.71 8.65
N VAL A 88 11.97 2.39 8.71
CA VAL A 88 13.11 1.45 8.79
C VAL A 88 13.98 1.52 7.55
N VAL A 89 13.39 1.48 6.35
CA VAL A 89 14.12 1.52 5.07
C VAL A 89 14.93 2.82 4.93
N PHE A 90 14.31 3.97 5.21
CA PHE A 90 14.96 5.28 5.03
C PHE A 90 15.93 5.64 6.18
N GLN A 91 15.68 5.19 7.41
CA GLN A 91 16.65 5.39 8.51
C GLN A 91 17.93 4.60 8.27
N HIS A 92 17.85 3.39 7.71
CA HIS A 92 19.03 2.62 7.37
C HIS A 92 19.87 3.31 6.29
N SER A 93 19.21 3.97 5.32
CA SER A 93 19.88 4.75 4.27
C SER A 93 20.67 5.97 4.80
N ARG A 94 20.17 6.64 5.86
CA ARG A 94 20.86 7.81 6.44
C ARG A 94 22.10 7.47 7.28
N LYS A 95 22.18 6.25 7.82
CA LYS A 95 23.29 5.84 8.70
C LYS A 95 24.64 5.71 7.98
N ASN A 96 24.62 5.58 6.65
CA ASN A 96 25.82 5.46 5.81
C ASN A 96 26.34 6.80 5.27
N ARG A 97 25.75 7.95 5.66
CA ARG A 97 26.42 9.23 5.46
C ARG A 97 27.31 9.48 6.67
N THR A 98 28.60 9.18 6.54
CA THR A 98 29.61 9.68 7.46
C THR A 98 29.42 11.19 7.58
N ASP A 99 29.14 11.65 8.78
CA ASP A 99 29.07 13.07 9.07
C ASP A 99 30.47 13.66 8.84
N ILE A 100 30.62 14.38 7.72
CA ILE A 100 31.87 15.07 7.37
C ILE A 100 32.07 16.28 8.30
N ASN A 101 31.04 16.65 9.07
CA ASN A 101 31.07 17.81 9.93
C ASN A 101 31.45 17.44 11.37
N LYS A 102 32.74 17.15 11.55
CA LYS A 102 33.37 17.27 12.86
C LYS A 102 33.65 18.77 13.11
N TYR A 103 32.81 19.42 13.91
CA TYR A 103 33.18 20.65 14.61
C TYR A 103 33.67 20.29 16.01
#